data_AF-A0A0V1PYD3-F1
#
_entry.id   AF-A0A0V1PYD3-F1
#
_cell.length_a   1.000
_cell.length_b   1.000
_cell.length_c   1.000
_cell.angle_alpha   90.00
_cell.angle_beta   90.00
_cell.angle_gamma   90.00
#
_symmetry.space_group_name_H-M   'P 1'
#
loop_
_entity.id
_entity.type
_entity.pdbx_description
1 polymer ?
#
loop_
_entity_poly.entity_id
_entity_poly.type
_entity_poly.pdbx_seq_one_letter_code
_entity_poly.pdbx_strand_id
1 'polypeptide(L)'
;MSDALIDNSITVQQSRLEKAFELRKLTDTKYEGVKPLSKPSLNSRGVYGGNLCGQALLVAMETCEPGFTPHSLHSYFIKAGDDTIPCQYEVEKLNDGKNFANRLIRVSQKGQMRYIVMISLTKRNSQANAAREYAKDPKKQSPFEFQAPVAPNFYKYKHEDLQTSHIDHTKTLQHKIPPDFVDHKLNPDESKTSAAKRDLSFWIRIDDASKDPKYKYAGFGIVSDSLYLTSLSRVLHLPIPGSGIGSSGGKGDHFFSVSLDHSIYFHDDSFDPSKWVFFNFSAPRFSNNRVLLQGGYYDENGKLFASIVQEGLVFFHSGSELKAKL
;
A
#
# COMPACT_ATOMS: atom_id res chain seq x y z
N MET A 1 -45.00 36.52 -9.57
CA MET A 1 -44.19 35.44 -10.16
C MET A 1 -42.81 35.55 -9.54
N SER A 2 -42.53 34.68 -8.58
CA SER A 2 -41.24 34.60 -7.89
C SER A 2 -40.46 33.45 -8.51
N ASP A 3 -39.41 33.77 -9.26
CA ASP A 3 -38.49 32.76 -9.78
C ASP A 3 -37.63 32.23 -8.64
N ALA A 4 -37.92 31.00 -8.24
CA ALA A 4 -37.07 30.24 -7.34
C ALA A 4 -35.83 29.77 -8.13
N LEU A 5 -34.68 30.35 -7.80
CA LEU A 5 -33.37 29.84 -8.22
C LEU A 5 -33.18 28.44 -7.61
N ILE A 6 -33.21 27.42 -8.46
CA ILE A 6 -32.84 26.06 -8.09
C ILE A 6 -31.32 26.04 -7.95
N ASP A 7 -30.85 25.95 -6.71
CA ASP A 7 -29.45 25.64 -6.38
C ASP A 7 -29.15 24.20 -6.86
N ASN A 8 -28.50 24.11 -8.03
CA ASN A 8 -27.99 22.86 -8.60
C ASN A 8 -26.56 22.57 -8.11
N SER A 9 -26.29 22.74 -6.82
CA SER A 9 -25.09 22.16 -6.21
C SER A 9 -25.26 20.64 -6.16
N ILE A 10 -24.84 19.97 -7.24
CA ILE A 10 -24.63 18.52 -7.26
C ILE A 10 -23.64 18.23 -6.12
N THR A 11 -24.15 17.78 -4.99
CA THR A 11 -23.33 17.38 -3.85
C THR A 11 -22.61 16.11 -4.28
N VAL A 12 -21.39 16.24 -4.79
CA VAL A 12 -20.55 15.07 -5.10
C VAL A 12 -20.38 14.31 -3.79
N GLN A 13 -21.01 13.15 -3.68
CA GLN A 13 -20.95 12.34 -2.48
C GLN A 13 -19.49 11.94 -2.25
N GLN A 14 -18.90 12.42 -1.15
CA GLN A 14 -17.54 12.06 -0.77
C GLN A 14 -17.41 10.55 -0.60
N SER A 15 -16.32 10.01 -1.15
CA SER A 15 -15.89 8.62 -1.02
C SER A 15 -15.58 8.23 0.43
N ARG A 16 -15.59 6.94 0.74
CA ARG A 16 -15.12 6.41 2.04
C ARG A 16 -13.69 6.83 2.34
N LEU A 17 -12.81 6.86 1.33
CA LEU A 17 -11.42 7.29 1.50
C LEU A 17 -11.34 8.76 1.94
N GLU A 18 -12.00 9.67 1.23
CA GLU A 18 -12.06 11.10 1.61
C GLU A 18 -12.58 11.29 3.03
N LYS A 19 -13.68 10.62 3.36
CA LYS A 19 -14.29 10.70 4.70
C LYS A 19 -13.38 10.18 5.80
N ALA A 20 -12.57 9.17 5.53
CA ALA A 20 -11.66 8.57 6.50
C ALA A 20 -10.38 9.40 6.67
N PHE A 21 -9.90 10.01 5.58
CA PHE A 21 -8.61 10.69 5.54
C PHE A 21 -8.71 12.21 5.64
N GLU A 22 -9.89 12.73 5.94
CA GLU A 22 -10.11 14.16 6.20
C GLU A 22 -9.12 14.69 7.25
N LEU A 23 -8.46 15.80 6.93
CA LEU A 23 -7.42 16.43 7.73
C LEU A 23 -7.83 17.85 8.12
N ARG A 24 -7.58 18.20 9.38
CA ARG A 24 -7.57 19.57 9.85
C ARG A 24 -6.14 20.09 9.82
N LYS A 25 -5.89 21.11 9.01
CA LYS A 25 -4.62 21.86 9.04
C LYS A 25 -4.61 22.75 10.29
N LEU A 26 -3.62 22.57 11.16
CA LEU A 26 -3.44 23.39 12.37
C LEU A 26 -2.44 24.52 12.12
N THR A 27 -1.34 24.21 11.42
CA THR A 27 -0.31 25.14 10.97
C THR A 27 0.27 24.64 9.63
N ASP A 28 1.27 25.32 9.08
CA ASP A 28 1.96 24.87 7.85
C ASP A 28 2.77 23.56 8.03
N THR A 29 2.98 23.14 9.27
CA THR A 29 3.76 21.94 9.63
C THR A 29 3.03 21.03 10.61
N LYS A 30 1.77 21.31 10.95
CA LYS A 30 0.97 20.49 11.88
C LYS A 30 -0.42 20.22 11.35
N TYR A 31 -0.80 18.95 11.34
CA TYR A 31 -2.09 18.47 10.87
C TYR A 31 -2.67 17.47 11.87
N GLU A 32 -3.99 17.33 11.87
CA GLU A 32 -4.71 16.36 12.69
C GLU A 32 -5.76 15.66 11.83
N GLY A 33 -5.86 14.34 11.93
CA GLY A 33 -6.97 13.62 11.32
C GLY A 33 -8.30 14.06 11.95
N VAL A 34 -9.35 14.21 11.15
CA VAL A 34 -10.69 14.52 11.69
C VAL A 34 -11.30 13.29 12.34
N LYS A 35 -10.95 12.09 11.86
CA LYS A 35 -11.45 10.80 12.37
C LYS A 35 -10.30 9.87 12.76
N PRO A 36 -10.54 8.93 13.68
CA PRO A 36 -9.64 7.82 13.92
C PRO A 36 -9.47 6.95 12.66
N LEU A 37 -8.27 6.41 12.47
CA LEU A 37 -7.98 5.44 11.42
C LEU A 37 -8.46 4.04 11.83
N SER A 38 -8.87 3.22 10.87
CA SER A 38 -9.47 1.90 11.14
C SER A 38 -8.43 0.79 11.32
N LYS A 39 -8.84 -0.25 12.05
CA LYS A 39 -8.14 -1.55 12.12
C LYS A 39 -8.45 -2.41 10.89
N PRO A 40 -7.56 -3.33 10.51
CA PRO A 40 -7.83 -4.26 9.42
C PRO A 40 -8.84 -5.35 9.82
N SER A 41 -8.97 -5.66 11.11
CA SER A 41 -10.02 -6.53 11.66
C SER A 41 -10.30 -6.19 13.12
N LEU A 42 -11.45 -6.64 13.65
CA LEU A 42 -11.81 -6.45 15.07
C LEU A 42 -10.79 -7.07 16.04
N ASN A 43 -10.09 -8.11 15.61
CA ASN A 43 -9.09 -8.81 16.42
C ASN A 43 -7.69 -8.18 16.35
N SER A 44 -7.49 -7.18 15.49
CA SER A 44 -6.20 -6.54 15.32
C SER A 44 -5.86 -5.63 16.49
N ARG A 45 -4.59 -5.64 16.92
CA ARG A 45 -4.12 -4.82 18.05
C ARG A 45 -4.09 -3.32 17.78
N GLY A 46 -3.92 -2.91 16.53
CA GLY A 46 -3.81 -1.50 16.19
C GLY A 46 -4.33 -1.18 14.80
N VAL A 47 -4.36 0.12 14.53
CA VAL A 47 -4.67 0.70 13.22
C VAL A 47 -3.88 0.00 12.11
N TYR A 48 -4.52 -0.20 10.96
CA TYR A 48 -3.88 -0.76 9.78
C TYR A 48 -2.73 0.12 9.29
N GLY A 49 -1.56 -0.46 9.05
CA GLY A 49 -0.35 0.29 8.69
C GLY A 49 -0.51 1.09 7.40
N GLY A 50 -1.17 0.51 6.40
CA GLY A 50 -1.51 1.20 5.15
C GLY A 50 -2.35 2.47 5.34
N ASN A 51 -3.16 2.56 6.41
CA ASN A 51 -3.89 3.81 6.73
C ASN A 51 -2.94 4.90 7.22
N LEU A 52 -1.98 4.55 8.09
CA LEU A 52 -0.94 5.49 8.57
C LEU A 52 -0.08 5.98 7.40
N CYS A 53 0.34 5.05 6.54
CA CYS A 53 1.11 5.35 5.33
C CYS A 53 0.32 6.26 4.38
N GLY A 54 -0.92 5.91 4.07
CA GLY A 54 -1.78 6.65 3.15
C GLY A 54 -2.06 8.08 3.62
N GLN A 55 -2.45 8.27 4.88
CA GLN A 55 -2.74 9.61 5.39
C GLN A 55 -1.45 10.47 5.53
N ALA A 56 -0.30 9.86 5.82
CA ALA A 56 0.98 10.57 5.83
C ALA A 56 1.42 11.04 4.43
N LEU A 57 1.17 10.25 3.38
CA LEU A 57 1.39 10.67 1.99
C LEU A 57 0.55 11.88 1.63
N LEU A 58 -0.72 11.89 2.05
CA LEU A 58 -1.62 13.05 1.88
C LEU A 58 -1.05 14.29 2.58
N VAL A 59 -0.68 14.17 3.86
CA VAL A 59 -0.06 15.28 4.62
C VAL A 59 1.21 15.80 3.93
N ALA A 60 2.09 14.93 3.43
CA ALA A 60 3.30 15.36 2.74
C ALA A 60 2.99 16.20 1.49
N MET A 61 2.04 15.76 0.66
CA MET A 61 1.62 16.51 -0.52
C MET A 61 0.99 17.86 -0.16
N GLU A 62 0.14 17.91 0.88
CA GLU A 62 -0.49 19.15 1.38
C GLU A 62 0.50 20.19 1.93
N THR A 63 1.75 19.78 2.20
CA THR A 63 2.83 20.67 2.68
C THR A 63 3.74 21.17 1.56
N CYS A 64 3.49 20.76 0.31
CA CYS A 64 4.28 21.11 -0.87
C CYS A 64 3.48 22.02 -1.81
N GLU A 65 4.20 22.73 -2.69
CA GLU A 65 3.58 23.43 -3.81
C GLU A 65 2.83 22.43 -4.75
N PRO A 66 1.78 22.88 -5.45
CA PRO A 66 1.08 22.05 -6.42
C PRO A 66 2.02 21.38 -7.44
N GLY A 67 1.71 20.12 -7.75
CA GLY A 67 2.45 19.29 -8.72
C GLY A 67 3.55 18.42 -8.12
N PHE A 68 3.90 18.59 -6.84
CA PHE A 68 4.76 17.62 -6.16
C PHE A 68 3.99 16.34 -5.84
N THR A 69 4.47 15.21 -6.35
CA THR A 69 3.97 13.87 -6.02
C THR A 69 5.05 12.99 -5.40
N PRO A 70 4.71 12.05 -4.52
CA PRO A 70 5.68 11.12 -3.94
C PRO A 70 6.41 10.30 -5.02
N HIS A 71 7.73 10.19 -4.90
CA HIS A 71 8.53 9.21 -5.63
C HIS A 71 9.15 8.16 -4.70
N SER A 72 9.27 8.44 -3.41
CA SER A 72 9.60 7.42 -2.41
C SER A 72 9.09 7.76 -1.01
N LEU A 73 8.95 6.72 -0.19
CA LEU A 73 8.82 6.85 1.25
C LEU A 73 9.59 5.74 1.96
N HIS A 74 10.06 6.05 3.17
CA HIS A 74 10.68 5.11 4.11
C HIS A 74 10.12 5.37 5.49
N SER A 75 9.61 4.33 6.16
CA SER A 75 8.93 4.51 7.43
C SER A 75 9.19 3.41 8.44
N TYR A 76 8.90 3.71 9.70
CA TYR A 76 8.93 2.76 10.80
C TYR A 76 7.64 2.82 11.61
N PHE A 77 7.07 1.64 11.89
CA PHE A 77 5.95 1.46 12.81
C PHE A 77 6.49 1.31 14.24
N ILE A 78 6.32 2.36 15.05
CA ILE A 78 6.92 2.45 16.38
C ILE A 78 6.04 1.78 17.44
N LYS A 79 4.73 2.03 17.39
CA LYS A 79 3.73 1.45 18.31
C LYS A 79 2.39 1.29 17.60
N ALA A 80 1.61 0.32 18.06
CA ALA A 80 0.23 0.13 17.61
C ALA A 80 -0.58 1.42 17.75
N GLY A 81 -1.28 1.79 16.67
CA GLY A 81 -2.21 2.92 16.67
C GLY A 81 -3.52 2.58 17.37
N ASP A 82 -4.11 3.58 18.01
CA ASP A 82 -5.42 3.57 18.67
C ASP A 82 -6.51 3.92 17.64
N ASP A 83 -7.49 3.05 17.43
CA ASP A 83 -8.59 3.24 16.47
C ASP A 83 -9.75 4.08 17.02
N THR A 84 -9.60 4.62 18.23
CA THR A 84 -10.59 5.52 18.85
C THR A 84 -10.16 6.98 18.84
N ILE A 85 -8.90 7.26 18.44
CA ILE A 85 -8.31 8.61 18.52
C ILE A 85 -7.72 8.99 17.16
N PRO A 86 -7.97 10.20 16.64
CA PRO A 86 -7.32 10.65 15.42
C PRO A 86 -5.79 10.78 15.56
N CYS A 87 -5.10 10.63 14.45
CA CYS A 87 -3.65 10.83 14.40
C CYS A 87 -3.29 12.32 14.32
N GLN A 88 -2.22 12.71 15.01
CA GLN A 88 -1.59 14.01 14.90
C GLN A 88 -0.29 13.89 14.10
N TYR A 89 -0.06 14.84 13.20
CA TYR A 89 1.05 14.85 12.26
C TYR A 89 1.89 16.10 12.47
N GLU A 90 3.18 15.92 12.72
CA GLU A 90 4.17 16.99 12.76
C GLU A 90 5.17 16.80 11.63
N VAL A 91 5.29 17.83 10.79
CA VAL A 91 6.03 17.81 9.53
C VAL A 91 7.26 18.69 9.66
N GLU A 92 8.42 18.09 9.44
CA GLU A 92 9.69 18.79 9.27
C GLU A 92 9.99 18.89 7.77
N LYS A 93 10.04 20.13 7.26
CA LYS A 93 10.39 20.41 5.86
C LYS A 93 11.90 20.40 5.72
N LEU A 94 12.46 19.27 5.25
CA LEU A 94 13.91 19.11 5.12
C LEU A 94 14.48 19.92 3.94
N ASN A 95 13.72 20.01 2.85
CA ASN A 95 14.08 20.78 1.66
C ASN A 95 12.85 21.08 0.78
N ASP A 96 12.90 22.22 0.08
CA ASP A 96 11.98 22.66 -0.96
C ASP A 96 12.76 23.12 -2.19
N GLY A 97 13.22 22.15 -2.99
CA GLY A 97 13.91 22.42 -4.24
C GLY A 97 12.95 22.68 -5.41
N LYS A 98 13.50 23.00 -6.58
CA LYS A 98 12.71 23.23 -7.80
C LYS A 98 11.95 21.97 -8.27
N ASN A 99 12.63 20.82 -8.22
CA ASN A 99 12.11 19.54 -8.72
C ASN A 99 11.89 18.50 -7.63
N PHE A 100 12.53 18.65 -6.46
CA PHE A 100 12.47 17.69 -5.36
C PHE A 100 12.16 18.40 -4.04
N ALA A 101 11.35 17.76 -3.20
CA ALA A 101 11.03 18.20 -1.86
C ALA A 101 11.11 17.00 -0.89
N ASN A 102 11.54 17.25 0.35
CA ASN A 102 11.71 16.19 1.35
C ASN A 102 10.97 16.56 2.63
N ARG A 103 10.23 15.59 3.19
CA ARG A 103 9.44 15.72 4.41
C ARG A 103 9.78 14.61 5.38
N LEU A 104 10.05 14.94 6.63
CA LEU A 104 10.03 14.00 7.75
C LEU A 104 8.75 14.23 8.54
N ILE A 105 7.93 13.20 8.68
CA ILE A 105 6.63 13.28 9.36
C ILE A 105 6.64 12.37 10.57
N ARG A 106 6.34 12.94 11.73
CA ARG A 106 6.11 12.22 12.98
C ARG A 106 4.62 12.12 13.21
N VAL A 107 4.12 10.90 13.38
CA VAL A 107 2.70 10.63 13.63
C VAL A 107 2.53 10.17 15.07
N SER A 108 1.69 10.86 15.83
CA SER A 108 1.48 10.59 17.25
C SER A 108 0.00 10.51 17.63
N GLN A 109 -0.26 9.77 18.71
CA GLN A 109 -1.56 9.74 19.39
C GLN A 109 -1.30 9.76 20.90
N LYS A 110 -2.03 10.61 21.64
CA LYS A 110 -1.83 10.85 23.08
C LYS A 110 -0.36 11.22 23.40
N GLY A 111 0.27 12.04 22.57
CA GLY A 111 1.67 12.45 22.71
C GLY A 111 2.71 11.33 22.49
N GLN A 112 2.29 10.12 22.12
CA GLN A 112 3.20 9.01 21.84
C GLN A 112 3.32 8.79 20.35
N MET A 113 4.56 8.72 19.86
CA MET A 113 4.85 8.40 18.46
C MET A 113 4.37 6.98 18.13
N ARG A 114 3.62 6.87 17.03
CA ARG A 114 3.09 5.63 16.49
C ARG A 114 3.81 5.24 15.21
N TYR A 115 4.16 6.22 14.42
CA TYR A 115 4.73 6.05 13.09
C TYR A 115 5.63 7.24 12.76
N ILE A 116 6.72 6.99 12.06
CA ILE A 116 7.61 8.01 11.53
C ILE A 116 7.91 7.68 10.07
N VAL A 117 7.89 8.68 9.20
CA VAL A 117 8.11 8.48 7.77
C VAL A 117 8.87 9.64 7.16
N MET A 118 9.83 9.32 6.30
CA MET A 118 10.47 10.27 5.41
C MET A 118 9.91 10.08 4.00
N ILE A 119 9.42 11.15 3.39
CA ILE A 119 8.80 11.14 2.06
C ILE A 119 9.58 12.08 1.15
N SER A 120 9.96 11.58 -0.01
CA SER A 120 10.58 12.37 -1.07
C SER A 120 9.60 12.56 -2.22
N LEU A 121 9.39 13.80 -2.61
CA LEU A 121 8.42 14.22 -3.62
C LEU A 121 9.14 14.84 -4.81
N THR A 122 8.56 14.69 -6.00
CA THR A 122 9.06 15.26 -7.25
C THR A 122 7.94 15.83 -8.10
N LYS A 123 8.26 16.81 -8.95
CA LYS A 123 7.35 17.27 -10.02
C LYS A 123 7.45 16.41 -11.29
N ARG A 124 8.37 15.45 -11.32
CA ARG A 124 8.73 14.65 -12.50
C ARG A 124 8.66 13.16 -12.15
N ASN A 125 7.47 12.60 -12.08
CA ASN A 125 7.24 11.17 -11.88
C ASN A 125 6.22 10.56 -12.85
N SER A 126 6.19 11.07 -14.08
CA SER A 126 5.23 10.66 -15.10
C SER A 126 5.91 10.51 -16.45
N GLN A 127 6.07 9.28 -16.92
CA GLN A 127 6.63 9.02 -18.23
C GLN A 127 5.73 9.58 -19.33
N ALA A 128 4.40 9.47 -19.19
CA ALA A 128 3.47 10.01 -20.17
C ALA A 128 3.62 11.53 -20.31
N ASN A 129 3.77 12.26 -19.20
CA ASN A 129 4.01 13.70 -19.25
C ASN A 129 5.42 14.01 -19.79
N ALA A 130 6.44 13.24 -19.40
CA ALA A 130 7.78 13.40 -19.96
C ALA A 130 7.75 13.22 -21.48
N ALA A 131 7.17 12.13 -22.01
CA ALA A 131 7.07 11.89 -23.44
C ALA A 131 6.40 13.06 -24.19
N ARG A 132 5.32 13.62 -23.64
CA ARG A 132 4.66 14.83 -24.19
C ARG A 132 5.57 16.06 -24.16
N GLU A 133 6.38 16.25 -23.12
CA GLU A 133 7.33 17.36 -23.06
C GLU A 133 8.46 17.22 -24.07
N TYR A 134 9.05 16.02 -24.19
CA TYR A 134 10.13 15.75 -25.13
C TYR A 134 9.66 15.85 -26.58
N ALA A 135 8.43 15.41 -26.88
CA ALA A 135 7.83 15.52 -28.22
C ALA A 135 7.64 16.97 -28.72
N LYS A 136 7.70 17.98 -27.83
CA LYS A 136 7.60 19.41 -28.24
C LYS A 136 8.86 19.92 -28.95
N ASP A 137 10.00 19.25 -28.79
CA ASP A 137 11.26 19.66 -29.38
C ASP A 137 11.86 18.47 -30.16
N PRO A 138 11.82 18.48 -31.50
CA PRO A 138 12.34 17.39 -32.34
C PRO A 138 13.82 17.07 -32.12
N LYS A 139 14.59 17.99 -31.50
CA LYS A 139 16.00 17.76 -31.17
C LYS A 139 16.19 16.99 -29.87
N LYS A 140 15.15 16.86 -29.04
CA LYS A 140 15.20 16.12 -27.78
C LYS A 140 14.72 14.70 -27.98
N GLN A 141 15.42 13.75 -27.36
CA GLN A 141 15.01 12.36 -27.29
C GLN A 141 14.52 12.06 -25.88
N SER A 142 13.39 11.36 -25.79
CA SER A 142 12.92 10.83 -24.51
C SER A 142 14.00 9.92 -23.90
N PRO A 143 14.21 9.97 -22.58
CA PRO A 143 15.08 9.00 -21.91
C PRO A 143 14.64 7.57 -22.17
N PHE A 144 15.59 6.63 -22.26
CA PHE A 144 15.27 5.21 -22.38
C PHE A 144 14.74 4.63 -21.07
N GLU A 145 13.95 3.57 -21.15
CA GLU A 145 13.30 2.89 -20.02
C GLU A 145 13.53 1.38 -20.13
N PHE A 146 13.63 0.70 -18.99
CA PHE A 146 13.59 -0.76 -18.90
C PHE A 146 12.94 -1.18 -17.58
N GLN A 147 12.36 -2.37 -17.56
CA GLN A 147 11.90 -3.03 -16.33
C GLN A 147 12.11 -4.53 -16.45
N ALA A 148 12.06 -5.24 -15.33
CA ALA A 148 11.92 -6.69 -15.36
C ALA A 148 10.56 -7.09 -15.96
N PRO A 149 10.47 -8.22 -16.67
CA PRO A 149 9.19 -8.78 -17.08
C PRO A 149 8.27 -8.98 -15.87
N VAL A 150 6.97 -8.73 -16.05
CA VAL A 150 5.97 -9.08 -15.04
C VAL A 150 5.91 -10.61 -14.87
N ALA A 151 5.61 -11.08 -13.67
CA ALA A 151 5.56 -12.50 -13.36
C ALA A 151 4.55 -13.25 -14.26
N PRO A 152 4.79 -14.53 -14.64
CA PRO A 152 3.90 -15.30 -15.53
C PRO A 152 2.43 -15.35 -15.06
N ASN A 153 2.21 -15.28 -13.75
CA ASN A 153 0.87 -15.27 -13.15
C ASN A 153 0.01 -14.07 -13.60
N PHE A 154 0.63 -12.97 -14.01
CA PHE A 154 -0.08 -11.83 -14.60
C PHE A 154 -0.86 -12.23 -15.87
N TYR A 155 -0.24 -13.03 -16.73
CA TYR A 155 -0.87 -13.51 -17.97
C TYR A 155 -1.79 -14.71 -17.73
N LYS A 156 -1.43 -15.58 -16.78
CA LYS A 156 -2.19 -16.79 -16.43
C LYS A 156 -3.52 -16.49 -15.74
N TYR A 157 -3.54 -15.46 -14.87
CA TYR A 157 -4.70 -15.11 -14.06
C TYR A 157 -5.06 -13.65 -14.24
N LYS A 158 -5.78 -13.35 -15.31
CA LYS A 158 -6.30 -12.01 -15.54
C LYS A 158 -7.39 -11.67 -14.52
N HIS A 159 -7.50 -10.41 -14.15
CA HIS A 159 -8.45 -10.02 -13.12
C HIS A 159 -9.89 -10.22 -13.56
N GLU A 160 -10.21 -10.19 -14.85
CA GLU A 160 -11.57 -10.40 -15.39
C GLU A 160 -12.07 -11.81 -15.11
N ASP A 161 -11.17 -12.80 -15.11
CA ASP A 161 -11.49 -14.22 -14.97
C ASP A 161 -11.58 -14.67 -13.50
N LEU A 162 -11.10 -13.85 -12.57
CA LEU A 162 -11.10 -14.15 -11.15
C LEU A 162 -12.31 -13.55 -10.44
N GLN A 163 -12.84 -14.28 -9.45
CA GLN A 163 -13.85 -13.75 -8.55
C GLN A 163 -13.23 -12.82 -7.50
N THR A 164 -13.95 -11.76 -7.15
CA THR A 164 -13.57 -10.91 -6.02
C THR A 164 -13.68 -11.73 -4.74
N SER A 165 -12.58 -11.80 -4.00
CA SER A 165 -12.46 -12.53 -2.75
C SER A 165 -13.36 -11.91 -1.66
N HIS A 166 -13.86 -12.76 -0.77
CA HIS A 166 -14.54 -12.35 0.46
C HIS A 166 -13.58 -12.05 1.63
N ILE A 167 -12.26 -12.09 1.39
CA ILE A 167 -11.25 -11.73 2.40
C ILE A 167 -11.40 -10.23 2.71
N ASP A 168 -12.01 -9.94 3.86
CA ASP A 168 -12.13 -8.59 4.37
C ASP A 168 -10.85 -8.20 5.12
N HIS A 169 -9.98 -7.40 4.48
CA HIS A 169 -8.73 -6.92 5.07
C HIS A 169 -8.82 -5.51 5.67
N THR A 170 -9.84 -4.72 5.34
CA THR A 170 -10.03 -3.33 5.84
C THR A 170 -11.44 -2.75 5.54
N LYS A 171 -12.36 -3.52 4.95
CA LYS A 171 -13.62 -3.11 4.26
C LYS A 171 -13.45 -2.16 3.07
N THR A 172 -12.21 -1.73 2.82
CA THR A 172 -11.84 -0.74 1.81
C THR A 172 -11.02 -1.38 0.70
N LEU A 173 -10.42 -2.54 0.92
CA LEU A 173 -9.66 -3.26 -0.09
C LEU A 173 -10.46 -4.42 -0.66
N GLN A 174 -10.33 -4.64 -1.96
CA GLN A 174 -10.82 -5.83 -2.64
C GLN A 174 -9.64 -6.56 -3.26
N HIS A 175 -9.68 -7.88 -3.20
CA HIS A 175 -8.65 -8.75 -3.74
C HIS A 175 -9.25 -9.72 -4.75
N LYS A 176 -8.48 -10.07 -5.78
CA LYS A 176 -8.71 -11.27 -6.57
C LYS A 176 -7.49 -12.17 -6.43
N ILE A 177 -7.69 -13.30 -5.77
CA ILE A 177 -6.63 -14.24 -5.39
C ILE A 177 -6.60 -15.38 -6.42
N PRO A 178 -5.45 -15.62 -7.08
CA PRO A 178 -5.30 -16.76 -7.97
C PRO A 178 -5.57 -18.11 -7.27
N PRO A 179 -6.14 -19.11 -7.97
CA PRO A 179 -6.32 -20.44 -7.40
C PRO A 179 -5.03 -21.08 -6.85
N ASP A 180 -3.90 -20.92 -7.54
CA ASP A 180 -2.61 -21.47 -7.10
C ASP A 180 -1.97 -20.67 -5.95
N PHE A 181 -2.37 -19.41 -5.76
CA PHE A 181 -2.09 -18.69 -4.52
C PHE A 181 -2.79 -19.38 -3.34
N VAL A 182 -4.03 -19.86 -3.49
CA VAL A 182 -4.75 -20.55 -2.40
C VAL A 182 -4.22 -21.97 -2.21
N ASP A 183 -4.12 -22.74 -3.29
CA ASP A 183 -3.62 -24.12 -3.29
C ASP A 183 -2.33 -24.23 -4.10
N HIS A 184 -1.19 -24.27 -3.39
CA HIS A 184 0.14 -24.45 -3.98
C HIS A 184 0.27 -25.70 -4.86
N LYS A 185 -0.58 -26.72 -4.67
CA LYS A 185 -0.54 -27.94 -5.48
C LYS A 185 -0.95 -27.70 -6.94
N LEU A 186 -1.66 -26.61 -7.22
CA LEU A 186 -2.02 -26.18 -8.56
C LEU A 186 -0.83 -25.58 -9.34
N ASN A 187 0.30 -25.35 -8.66
CA ASN A 187 1.58 -25.03 -9.27
C ASN A 187 2.62 -26.14 -8.96
N PRO A 188 2.76 -27.16 -9.83
CA PRO A 188 3.63 -28.30 -9.58
C PRO A 188 5.10 -27.94 -9.33
N ASP A 189 5.59 -26.88 -9.97
CA ASP A 189 6.98 -26.43 -9.85
C ASP A 189 7.25 -25.66 -8.57
N GLU A 190 6.21 -25.17 -7.88
CA GLU A 190 6.37 -24.48 -6.61
C GLU A 190 6.97 -25.39 -5.53
N SER A 191 6.62 -26.68 -5.55
CA SER A 191 7.14 -27.69 -4.62
C SER A 191 8.66 -27.94 -4.76
N LYS A 192 9.23 -27.60 -5.92
CA LYS A 192 10.67 -27.69 -6.22
C LYS A 192 11.39 -26.35 -6.01
N THR A 193 10.63 -25.31 -5.69
CA THR A 193 11.13 -23.95 -5.54
C THR A 193 11.35 -23.65 -4.06
N SER A 194 12.57 -23.22 -3.71
CA SER A 194 12.88 -22.83 -2.33
C SER A 194 11.93 -21.73 -1.85
N ALA A 195 11.52 -21.74 -0.58
CA ALA A 195 10.63 -20.72 -0.01
C ALA A 195 11.05 -19.28 -0.34
N ALA A 196 12.35 -18.98 -0.33
CA ALA A 196 12.90 -17.66 -0.64
C ALA A 196 12.70 -17.18 -2.09
N LYS A 197 12.35 -18.09 -3.01
CA LYS A 197 12.12 -17.84 -4.44
C LYS A 197 10.68 -18.10 -4.86
N ARG A 198 9.78 -18.39 -3.92
CA ARG A 198 8.35 -18.57 -4.23
C ARG A 198 7.74 -17.19 -4.43
N ASP A 199 7.42 -16.90 -5.68
CA ASP A 199 6.71 -15.70 -6.05
C ASP A 199 5.21 -15.91 -5.85
N LEU A 200 4.60 -15.06 -5.03
CA LEU A 200 3.17 -15.01 -4.85
C LEU A 200 2.62 -13.75 -5.53
N SER A 201 1.38 -13.82 -6.00
CA SER A 201 0.75 -12.70 -6.68
C SER A 201 -0.74 -12.68 -6.51
N PHE A 202 -1.32 -11.48 -6.52
CA PHE A 202 -2.76 -11.27 -6.54
C PHE A 202 -3.10 -9.91 -7.15
N TRP A 203 -4.36 -9.72 -7.52
CA TRP A 203 -4.86 -8.40 -7.89
C TRP A 203 -5.51 -7.73 -6.69
N ILE A 204 -5.33 -6.42 -6.60
CA ILE A 204 -5.86 -5.61 -5.51
C ILE A 204 -6.34 -4.26 -6.02
N ARG A 205 -7.34 -3.70 -5.35
CA ARG A 205 -7.76 -2.31 -5.52
C ARG A 205 -8.38 -1.76 -4.24
N ILE A 206 -8.53 -0.45 -4.18
CA ILE A 206 -9.41 0.22 -3.22
C ILE A 206 -10.84 0.29 -3.77
N ASP A 207 -11.80 -0.06 -2.93
CA ASP A 207 -13.22 0.07 -3.19
C ASP A 207 -13.72 1.43 -2.69
N ASP A 208 -14.54 2.11 -3.49
CA ASP A 208 -14.99 3.49 -3.23
C ASP A 208 -13.82 4.46 -2.97
N ALA A 209 -12.90 4.51 -3.92
CA ALA A 209 -11.80 5.48 -3.94
C ALA A 209 -12.30 6.89 -4.24
N SER A 210 -11.52 7.89 -3.83
CA SER A 210 -11.74 9.28 -4.23
C SER A 210 -11.42 9.48 -5.71
N LYS A 211 -12.21 10.35 -6.38
CA LYS A 211 -11.93 10.84 -7.73
C LYS A 211 -11.01 12.07 -7.73
N ASP A 212 -10.74 12.65 -6.55
CA ASP A 212 -9.81 13.77 -6.40
C ASP A 212 -8.37 13.23 -6.48
N PRO A 213 -7.56 13.68 -7.47
CA PRO A 213 -6.18 13.21 -7.66
C PRO A 213 -5.29 13.33 -6.42
N LYS A 214 -5.60 14.22 -5.48
CA LYS A 214 -4.81 14.35 -4.24
C LYS A 214 -4.84 13.09 -3.37
N TYR A 215 -5.88 12.26 -3.49
CA TYR A 215 -5.99 11.01 -2.73
C TYR A 215 -5.39 9.81 -3.46
N LYS A 216 -4.88 9.96 -4.68
CA LYS A 216 -4.31 8.85 -5.46
C LYS A 216 -3.19 8.11 -4.70
N TYR A 217 -2.18 8.85 -4.24
CA TYR A 217 -1.06 8.27 -3.50
C TYR A 217 -1.48 7.83 -2.10
N ALA A 218 -2.43 8.53 -1.47
CA ALA A 218 -2.98 8.15 -0.18
C ALA A 218 -3.72 6.80 -0.25
N GLY A 219 -4.55 6.61 -1.27
CA GLY A 219 -5.24 5.34 -1.56
C GLY A 219 -4.25 4.22 -1.87
N PHE A 220 -3.19 4.50 -2.63
CA PHE A 220 -2.15 3.50 -2.86
C PHE A 220 -1.36 3.15 -1.58
N GLY A 221 -1.15 4.09 -0.66
CA GLY A 221 -0.58 3.80 0.66
C GLY A 221 -1.35 2.68 1.38
N ILE A 222 -2.69 2.67 1.29
CA ILE A 222 -3.53 1.61 1.84
C ILE A 222 -3.32 0.28 1.09
N VAL A 223 -3.28 0.32 -0.24
CA VAL A 223 -3.06 -0.84 -1.11
C VAL A 223 -1.71 -1.51 -0.83
N SER A 224 -0.67 -0.70 -0.56
CA SER A 224 0.72 -1.14 -0.48
C SER A 224 1.07 -2.02 0.73
N ASP A 225 0.30 -1.97 1.82
CA ASP A 225 0.55 -2.74 3.06
C ASP A 225 -0.38 -3.97 3.17
N SER A 226 -1.03 -4.36 2.06
CA SER A 226 -2.11 -5.35 2.09
C SER A 226 -1.63 -6.77 1.91
N LEU A 227 -2.16 -7.67 2.74
CA LEU A 227 -1.93 -9.13 2.71
C LEU A 227 -0.45 -9.56 2.70
N TYR A 228 0.46 -8.68 3.07
CA TYR A 228 1.88 -8.92 2.87
C TYR A 228 2.43 -9.91 3.91
N LEU A 229 2.40 -9.50 5.19
CA LEU A 229 2.86 -10.36 6.30
C LEU A 229 1.95 -11.57 6.55
N THR A 230 0.66 -11.45 6.25
CA THR A 230 -0.30 -12.55 6.40
C THR A 230 0.05 -13.71 5.47
N SER A 231 0.73 -13.43 4.34
CA SER A 231 1.08 -14.42 3.32
C SER A 231 2.28 -15.30 3.65
N LEU A 232 3.00 -15.05 4.75
CA LEU A 232 4.16 -15.85 5.11
C LEU A 232 3.82 -17.33 5.33
N SER A 233 2.68 -17.64 5.96
CA SER A 233 2.23 -19.04 6.09
C SER A 233 2.04 -19.72 4.73
N ARG A 234 1.56 -18.97 3.73
CA ARG A 234 1.41 -19.48 2.37
C ARG A 234 2.77 -19.70 1.71
N VAL A 235 3.73 -18.79 1.88
CA VAL A 235 5.12 -18.97 1.40
C VAL A 235 5.74 -20.24 2.00
N LEU A 236 5.49 -20.52 3.28
CA LEU A 236 6.06 -21.67 4.00
C LEU A 236 5.27 -22.99 3.85
N HIS A 237 4.18 -22.99 3.07
CA HIS A 237 3.23 -24.11 2.94
C HIS A 237 2.70 -24.64 4.30
N LEU A 238 2.53 -23.75 5.28
CA LEU A 238 1.95 -24.11 6.55
C LEU A 238 0.45 -24.41 6.39
N PRO A 239 -0.11 -25.37 7.15
CA PRO A 239 -1.54 -25.64 7.12
C PRO A 239 -2.31 -24.41 7.61
N ILE A 240 -3.19 -23.85 6.77
CA ILE A 240 -4.06 -22.72 7.10
C ILE A 240 -5.47 -23.26 7.39
N PRO A 241 -5.98 -23.21 8.63
CA PRO A 241 -7.36 -23.60 8.94
C PRO A 241 -8.32 -22.55 8.40
N GLY A 242 -9.38 -22.97 7.71
CA GLY A 242 -10.42 -22.08 7.19
C GLY A 242 -10.11 -21.48 5.81
N SER A 243 -10.67 -20.30 5.52
CA SER A 243 -10.77 -19.67 4.19
C SER A 243 -9.50 -18.94 3.68
N GLY A 244 -8.33 -19.14 4.29
CA GLY A 244 -7.06 -18.66 3.74
C GLY A 244 -6.22 -17.79 4.68
N ILE A 245 -5.07 -17.39 4.15
CA ILE A 245 -4.05 -16.44 4.62
C ILE A 245 -4.28 -15.93 6.06
N GLY A 246 -3.52 -16.45 7.03
CA GLY A 246 -3.73 -16.22 8.46
C GLY A 246 -3.80 -14.73 8.87
N SER A 247 -4.61 -14.42 9.87
CA SER A 247 -4.80 -13.04 10.36
C SER A 247 -3.54 -12.48 11.03
N SER A 248 -3.06 -11.32 10.58
CA SER A 248 -2.07 -10.52 11.33
C SER A 248 -2.67 -10.02 12.65
N GLY A 249 -1.82 -9.76 13.65
CA GLY A 249 -2.25 -9.03 14.86
C GLY A 249 -2.57 -9.86 16.11
N GLY A 250 -2.23 -11.15 16.15
CA GLY A 250 -1.99 -11.84 17.43
C GLY A 250 -3.16 -12.58 18.09
N LYS A 251 -4.17 -12.99 17.33
CA LYS A 251 -5.22 -13.95 17.79
C LYS A 251 -5.47 -15.07 16.77
N GLY A 252 -4.46 -15.43 15.98
CA GLY A 252 -4.49 -16.59 15.07
C GLY A 252 -3.70 -17.76 15.64
N ASP A 253 -4.10 -18.99 15.29
CA ASP A 253 -3.52 -20.21 15.85
C ASP A 253 -2.08 -20.50 15.37
N HIS A 254 -1.60 -19.82 14.33
CA HIS A 254 -0.32 -20.15 13.66
C HIS A 254 0.83 -19.25 14.05
N PHE A 255 0.64 -17.93 13.98
CA PHE A 255 1.68 -16.96 14.30
C PHE A 255 1.14 -15.57 14.62
N PHE A 256 1.90 -14.81 15.41
CA PHE A 256 1.79 -13.37 15.59
C PHE A 256 2.65 -12.66 14.54
N SER A 257 2.16 -11.57 13.96
CA SER A 257 2.95 -10.69 13.10
C SER A 257 2.66 -9.21 13.31
N VAL A 258 3.68 -8.39 13.09
CA VAL A 258 3.59 -6.92 13.06
C VAL A 258 4.62 -6.34 12.08
N SER A 259 4.23 -5.31 11.33
CA SER A 259 5.13 -4.55 10.46
C SER A 259 6.15 -3.76 11.29
N LEU A 260 7.42 -3.77 10.89
CA LEU A 260 8.49 -2.98 11.53
C LEU A 260 8.75 -1.69 10.74
N ASP A 261 8.87 -1.83 9.43
CA ASP A 261 9.07 -0.72 8.50
C ASP A 261 8.15 -0.86 7.28
N HIS A 262 8.17 0.13 6.39
CA HIS A 262 7.59 0.04 5.05
C HIS A 262 8.30 1.04 4.14
N SER A 263 8.74 0.57 2.97
CA SER A 263 9.35 1.42 1.96
C SER A 263 8.64 1.26 0.63
N ILE A 264 8.34 2.38 -0.02
CA ILE A 264 7.76 2.42 -1.37
C ILE A 264 8.64 3.28 -2.25
N TYR A 265 8.89 2.81 -3.46
CA TYR A 265 9.46 3.57 -4.57
C TYR A 265 8.40 3.65 -5.66
N PHE A 266 7.95 4.85 -6.00
CA PHE A 266 7.02 5.09 -7.10
C PHE A 266 7.82 5.45 -8.35
N HIS A 267 7.76 4.59 -9.37
CA HIS A 267 8.49 4.74 -10.62
C HIS A 267 7.70 5.54 -11.66
N ASP A 268 6.37 5.52 -11.56
CA ASP A 268 5.48 6.19 -12.51
C ASP A 268 4.11 6.52 -11.89
N ASP A 269 3.37 7.43 -12.54
CA ASP A 269 2.02 7.80 -12.17
C ASP A 269 0.94 7.14 -13.05
N SER A 270 1.23 6.04 -13.75
CA SER A 270 0.20 5.34 -14.57
C SER A 270 -0.93 4.69 -13.77
N PHE A 271 -0.76 4.53 -12.45
CA PHE A 271 -1.72 3.80 -11.62
C PHE A 271 -2.96 4.61 -11.22
N ASP A 272 -4.04 3.89 -10.95
CA ASP A 272 -5.23 4.38 -10.25
C ASP A 272 -5.55 3.35 -9.17
N PRO A 273 -5.53 3.71 -7.88
CA PRO A 273 -5.71 2.73 -6.82
C PRO A 273 -7.13 2.13 -6.82
N SER A 274 -8.11 2.76 -7.51
CA SER A 274 -9.48 2.24 -7.69
C SER A 274 -9.62 1.18 -8.78
N LYS A 275 -8.62 1.07 -9.65
CA LYS A 275 -8.50 0.02 -10.67
C LYS A 275 -7.76 -1.18 -10.10
N TRP A 276 -7.98 -2.33 -10.71
CA TRP A 276 -7.21 -3.53 -10.40
C TRP A 276 -5.75 -3.31 -10.78
N VAL A 277 -4.86 -3.42 -9.79
CA VAL A 277 -3.42 -3.46 -9.98
C VAL A 277 -2.91 -4.85 -9.59
N PHE A 278 -1.91 -5.34 -10.33
CA PHE A 278 -1.31 -6.63 -10.06
C PHE A 278 -0.16 -6.46 -9.08
N PHE A 279 -0.16 -7.26 -8.03
CA PHE A 279 0.92 -7.29 -7.06
C PHE A 279 1.64 -8.63 -7.12
N ASN A 280 2.97 -8.58 -7.18
CA ASN A 280 3.83 -9.77 -7.12
C ASN A 280 4.95 -9.57 -6.11
N PHE A 281 5.25 -10.60 -5.33
CA PHE A 281 6.24 -10.52 -4.27
C PHE A 281 6.87 -11.85 -3.89
N SER A 282 8.00 -11.75 -3.19
CA SER A 282 8.74 -12.88 -2.59
C SER A 282 9.18 -12.55 -1.16
N ALA A 283 9.57 -13.59 -0.42
CA ALA A 283 10.12 -13.49 0.92
C ALA A 283 11.58 -13.99 0.93
N PRO A 284 12.56 -13.19 0.46
CA PRO A 284 13.94 -13.65 0.27
C PRO A 284 14.61 -14.16 1.55
N ARG A 285 14.13 -13.74 2.74
CA ARG A 285 14.72 -14.16 4.00
C ARG A 285 13.71 -14.17 5.13
N PHE A 286 13.70 -15.29 5.87
CA PHE A 286 13.13 -15.38 7.21
C PHE A 286 14.24 -15.81 8.18
N SER A 287 14.52 -15.00 9.20
CA SER A 287 15.60 -15.25 10.18
C SER A 287 15.37 -14.38 11.41
N ASN A 288 15.75 -14.86 12.60
CA ASN A 288 15.64 -14.10 13.85
C ASN A 288 14.21 -13.58 14.11
N ASN A 289 13.20 -14.40 13.78
CA ASN A 289 11.78 -14.04 13.87
C ASN A 289 11.39 -12.82 13.02
N ARG A 290 12.16 -12.52 11.97
CA ARG A 290 11.83 -11.46 11.02
C ARG A 290 11.77 -12.00 9.61
N VAL A 291 10.79 -11.54 8.85
CA VAL A 291 10.66 -11.81 7.42
C VAL A 291 10.90 -10.52 6.66
N LEU A 292 11.79 -10.56 5.67
CA LEU A 292 11.90 -9.52 4.66
C LEU A 292 11.03 -9.92 3.48
N LEU A 293 10.12 -9.04 3.08
CA LEU A 293 9.30 -9.17 1.88
C LEU A 293 9.67 -8.05 0.90
N GLN A 294 9.75 -8.40 -0.39
CA GLN A 294 9.98 -7.45 -1.48
C GLN A 294 9.04 -7.73 -2.65
N GLY A 295 8.57 -6.69 -3.34
CA GLY A 295 7.56 -6.86 -4.39
C GLY A 295 7.38 -5.67 -5.32
N GLY A 296 6.60 -5.88 -6.38
CA GLY A 296 6.28 -4.90 -7.40
C GLY A 296 4.78 -4.81 -7.66
N TYR A 297 4.31 -3.60 -7.89
CA TYR A 297 2.96 -3.30 -8.35
C TYR A 297 2.96 -2.89 -9.81
N TYR A 298 2.06 -3.51 -10.58
CA TYR A 298 1.96 -3.37 -12.02
C TYR A 298 0.56 -2.90 -12.40
N ASP A 299 0.48 -2.03 -13.40
CA ASP A 299 -0.80 -1.62 -13.97
C ASP A 299 -1.40 -2.70 -14.88
N GLU A 300 -2.57 -2.43 -15.46
CA GLU A 300 -3.30 -3.36 -16.35
C GLU A 300 -2.51 -3.76 -17.61
N ASN A 301 -1.46 -2.99 -17.96
CA ASN A 301 -0.58 -3.27 -19.09
C ASN A 301 0.74 -3.94 -18.68
N GLY A 302 0.92 -4.25 -17.39
CA GLY A 302 2.14 -4.84 -16.87
C GLY A 302 3.29 -3.85 -16.67
N LYS A 303 3.03 -2.54 -16.64
CA LYS A 303 4.06 -1.54 -16.32
C LYS A 303 4.29 -1.49 -14.82
N LEU A 304 5.55 -1.66 -14.39
CA LEU A 304 5.94 -1.58 -12.98
C LEU A 304 5.89 -0.11 -12.52
N PHE A 305 4.85 0.28 -11.81
CA PHE A 305 4.70 1.66 -11.34
C PHE A 305 5.19 1.87 -9.90
N ALA A 306 5.30 0.80 -9.10
CA ALA A 306 5.86 0.90 -7.76
C ALA A 306 6.59 -0.39 -7.31
N SER A 307 7.63 -0.22 -6.48
CA SER A 307 8.30 -1.31 -5.78
C SER A 307 8.22 -1.10 -4.28
N ILE A 308 8.09 -2.19 -3.53
CA ILE A 308 8.00 -2.15 -2.07
C ILE A 308 8.99 -3.10 -1.40
N VAL A 309 9.42 -2.72 -0.20
CA VAL A 309 10.21 -3.54 0.72
C VAL A 309 9.68 -3.33 2.13
N GLN A 310 9.48 -4.42 2.87
CA GLN A 310 8.97 -4.38 4.24
C GLN A 310 9.55 -5.56 5.04
N GLU A 311 10.06 -5.26 6.23
CA GLU A 311 10.39 -6.23 7.25
C GLU A 311 9.26 -6.30 8.29
N GLY A 312 8.87 -7.52 8.64
CA GLY A 312 7.92 -7.76 9.73
C GLY A 312 8.50 -8.69 10.79
N LEU A 313 8.12 -8.47 12.04
CA LEU A 313 8.37 -9.38 13.14
C LEU A 313 7.28 -10.45 13.16
N VAL A 314 7.68 -11.71 13.28
CA VAL A 314 6.82 -12.88 13.15
C VAL A 314 7.20 -13.90 14.23
N PHE A 315 6.26 -14.28 15.09
CA PHE A 315 6.42 -15.36 16.07
C PHE A 315 5.43 -16.47 15.79
N PHE A 316 5.91 -17.67 15.52
CA PHE A 316 5.07 -18.84 15.36
C PHE A 316 4.69 -19.43 16.72
N HIS A 317 3.44 -19.86 16.87
CA HIS A 317 2.96 -20.52 18.07
C HIS A 317 3.32 -22.00 18.06
N SER A 318 3.76 -22.52 19.21
CA SER A 318 3.97 -23.96 19.43
C SER A 318 4.88 -24.65 18.42
N GLY A 319 5.86 -23.94 17.86
CA GLY A 319 6.79 -24.49 16.87
C GLY A 319 6.12 -24.84 15.52
N SER A 320 5.01 -24.19 15.17
CA SER A 320 4.27 -24.47 13.93
C SER A 320 5.13 -24.32 12.66
N GLU A 321 6.14 -23.45 12.69
CA GLU A 321 7.14 -23.26 11.65
C GLU A 321 7.99 -24.51 11.36
N LEU A 322 8.11 -25.43 12.33
CA LEU A 322 8.82 -26.70 12.12
C LEU A 322 8.10 -27.63 11.12
N LYS A 323 6.84 -27.31 10.77
CA LYS A 323 6.06 -28.00 9.74
C LYS A 323 6.22 -27.35 8.35
N ALA A 324 7.02 -26.29 8.23
CA ALA A 324 7.24 -25.59 6.98
C ALA A 324 7.90 -26.50 5.94
N LYS A 325 7.51 -26.33 4.68
CA LYS A 325 8.16 -26.98 3.55
C LYS A 325 9.04 -25.96 2.86
N LEU A 326 10.35 -26.02 3.09
CA LEU A 326 11.33 -25.06 2.57
C LEU A 326 11.69 -25.32 1.10
#